data_AF-R9P6G2-F1
#
_entry.id   AF-R9P6G2-F1
#
_cell.length_a   1.000
_cell.length_b   1.000
_cell.length_c   1.000
_cell.angle_alpha   90.00
_cell.angle_beta   90.00
_cell.angle_gamma   90.00
#
_symmetry.space_group_name_H-M   'P 1'
#
loop_
_entity.id
_entity.type
_entity.pdbx_description
1 polymer ?
#
loop_
_entity_poly.entity_id
_entity_poly.type
_entity_poly.pdbx_seq_one_letter_code
_entity_poly.pdbx_strand_id
1 'polypeptide(L)'
;MRVALSTASFVLLAAAATYTSASPLKKRQAFQPAAFDTWVWQDVSGTQCADGSSTGIAYNAHADYNTKDLLIWFDSGGACRDANTCFYNPTAWNLNGYTNYTFQNYARPALESQILMTTRDPSRNNPWANSHMLFVPYCTGDIHGGNNVITYPNAPRPIYHKGYTNFQSIVSLASSSVPWIENIYVAGSSAGCYGAVINYVAVRQAWPSATVHLVADSCEGVPGFLDAIPSWNLYQPSGNSCPDCVQGQFNSIVPALAQANPRSRFAAISYTVDDFLPYYMGTSLSDFAALIKQYFINITNTAGNMAKTFSVSGQAHGVFIRDTPGSSTDSALAAWLASMKNLGSNFTSQSV
;
A
#
# COMPACT_ATOMS: atom_id res chain seq x y z
N MET A 1 77.65 45.30 -16.80
CA MET A 1 77.00 44.34 -17.72
C MET A 1 76.89 42.99 -17.01
N ARG A 2 75.72 42.65 -16.45
CA ARG A 2 75.28 41.30 -16.08
C ARG A 2 73.82 41.38 -15.64
N VAL A 3 73.04 40.47 -16.21
CA VAL A 3 71.57 40.44 -16.29
C VAL A 3 70.97 40.09 -14.93
N ALA A 4 69.90 40.80 -14.54
CA ALA A 4 69.09 40.50 -13.36
C ALA A 4 68.07 39.40 -13.69
N LEU A 5 68.07 38.31 -12.92
CA LEU A 5 66.98 37.33 -12.89
C LEU A 5 66.03 37.69 -11.74
N SER A 6 64.77 37.98 -12.06
CA SER A 6 63.68 38.09 -11.09
C SER A 6 63.00 36.73 -10.91
N THR A 7 63.18 36.11 -9.74
CA THR A 7 62.40 34.94 -9.33
C THR A 7 61.08 35.40 -8.71
N ALA A 8 59.96 35.08 -9.36
CA ALA A 8 58.62 35.30 -8.81
C ALA A 8 58.26 34.14 -7.86
N SER A 9 58.05 34.45 -6.58
CA SER A 9 57.51 33.52 -5.60
C SER A 9 55.97 33.50 -5.69
N PHE A 10 55.40 32.37 -6.06
CA PHE A 10 53.96 32.10 -5.95
C PHE A 10 53.62 31.81 -4.48
N VAL A 11 52.81 32.69 -3.88
CA VAL A 11 52.17 32.43 -2.59
C VAL A 11 50.90 31.61 -2.85
N LEU A 12 50.90 30.32 -2.49
CA LEU A 12 49.66 29.55 -2.38
C LEU A 12 48.90 30.00 -1.13
N LEU A 13 47.82 30.75 -1.30
CA LEU A 13 46.80 30.87 -0.25
C LEU A 13 45.99 29.58 -0.20
N ALA A 14 46.20 28.77 0.84
CA ALA A 14 45.28 27.70 1.20
C ALA A 14 44.00 28.32 1.80
N ALA A 15 42.95 28.44 0.99
CA ALA A 15 41.63 28.74 1.49
C ALA A 15 41.10 27.49 2.22
N ALA A 16 41.05 27.54 3.55
CA ALA A 16 40.33 26.55 4.35
C ALA A 16 38.82 26.72 4.09
N ALA A 17 38.30 26.01 3.11
CA ALA A 17 36.87 25.84 2.93
C ALA A 17 36.35 24.97 4.08
N THR A 18 35.73 25.60 5.07
CA THR A 18 34.91 24.88 6.05
C THR A 18 33.71 24.30 5.30
N TYR A 19 33.81 23.04 4.91
CA TYR A 19 32.65 22.26 4.47
C TYR A 19 31.73 22.07 5.68
N THR A 20 30.75 22.96 5.83
CA THR A 20 29.60 22.68 6.69
C THR A 20 28.84 21.52 6.05
N SER A 21 29.00 20.33 6.61
CA SER A 21 28.27 19.10 6.25
C SER A 21 26.81 19.18 6.70
N ALA A 22 26.07 20.18 6.23
CA ALA A 22 24.61 20.15 6.31
C ALA A 22 24.12 19.28 5.15
N SER A 23 23.97 17.98 5.42
CA SER A 23 23.23 17.08 4.52
C SER A 23 21.88 17.72 4.18
N PRO A 24 21.43 17.73 2.92
CA PRO A 24 20.17 18.33 2.52
C PRO A 24 19.00 17.41 2.88
N LEU A 25 18.85 17.08 4.16
CA LEU A 25 17.56 16.70 4.71
C LEU A 25 16.77 18.01 4.81
N LYS A 26 15.97 18.32 3.78
CA LYS A 26 14.94 19.36 3.86
C LYS A 26 14.30 19.27 5.25
N LYS A 27 14.27 20.37 6.01
CA LYS A 27 13.42 20.49 7.20
C LYS A 27 11.99 20.16 6.73
N ARG A 28 11.56 18.90 6.90
CA ARG A 28 10.18 18.49 6.67
C ARG A 28 9.31 19.35 7.59
N GLN A 29 8.15 19.77 7.10
CA GLN A 29 7.25 20.60 7.90
C GLN A 29 6.89 19.78 9.14
N ALA A 30 7.06 20.34 10.33
CA ALA A 30 6.64 19.67 11.56
C ALA A 30 5.10 19.62 11.53
N PHE A 31 4.54 18.57 10.93
CA PHE A 31 3.11 18.31 11.01
C PHE A 31 2.71 18.20 12.48
N GLN A 32 1.69 18.96 12.86
CA GLN A 32 1.07 18.88 14.16
C GLN A 32 -0.31 18.23 13.96
N PRO A 33 -0.48 16.96 14.37
CA PRO A 33 -1.78 16.31 14.29
C PRO A 33 -2.84 17.09 15.05
N ALA A 34 -4.03 17.26 14.47
CA ALA A 34 -5.16 17.88 15.16
C ALA A 34 -5.62 17.09 16.40
N ALA A 35 -5.39 15.77 16.41
CA ALA A 35 -5.60 14.89 17.53
C ALA A 35 -4.65 13.69 17.42
N PHE A 36 -4.39 13.04 18.56
CA PHE A 36 -3.60 11.81 18.66
C PHE A 36 -4.50 10.62 18.98
N ASP A 37 -4.05 9.43 18.59
CA ASP A 37 -4.67 8.13 18.87
C ASP A 37 -6.14 8.02 18.43
N THR A 38 -6.53 8.83 17.46
CA THR A 38 -7.86 8.82 16.84
C THR A 38 -7.76 9.16 15.37
N TRP A 39 -8.76 8.76 14.61
CA TRP A 39 -8.81 9.00 13.17
C TRP A 39 -9.28 10.41 12.84
N VAL A 40 -8.46 11.13 12.07
CA VAL A 40 -8.75 12.46 11.56
C VAL A 40 -8.71 12.43 10.04
N TRP A 41 -9.74 12.98 9.41
CA TRP A 41 -9.80 13.17 7.96
C TRP A 41 -9.09 14.46 7.54
N GLN A 42 -8.41 14.40 6.41
CA GLN A 42 -7.74 15.51 5.76
C GLN A 42 -8.04 15.48 4.26
N ASP A 43 -8.63 16.56 3.74
CA ASP A 43 -8.80 16.71 2.29
C ASP A 43 -7.43 16.86 1.61
N VAL A 44 -7.28 16.25 0.43
CA VAL A 44 -6.03 16.26 -0.33
C VAL A 44 -6.29 16.83 -1.72
N SER A 45 -5.66 17.97 -2.01
CA SER A 45 -5.78 18.64 -3.30
C SER A 45 -5.31 17.75 -4.45
N GLY A 46 -5.98 17.84 -5.59
CA GLY A 46 -5.65 17.07 -6.79
C GLY A 46 -6.19 15.64 -6.82
N THR A 47 -6.77 15.14 -5.71
CA THR A 47 -7.43 13.83 -5.69
C THR A 47 -8.85 13.90 -6.27
N GLN A 48 -9.29 12.83 -6.94
CA GLN A 48 -10.61 12.74 -7.57
C GLN A 48 -11.22 11.35 -7.41
N CYS A 49 -12.47 11.26 -7.00
CA CYS A 49 -13.28 10.05 -7.06
C CYS A 49 -13.83 9.80 -8.47
N ALA A 50 -14.45 8.63 -8.68
CA ALA A 50 -14.97 8.19 -9.98
C ALA A 50 -16.00 9.14 -10.60
N ASP A 51 -16.71 9.94 -9.82
CA ASP A 51 -17.65 10.97 -10.30
C ASP A 51 -16.99 12.36 -10.54
N GLY A 52 -15.69 12.48 -10.28
CA GLY A 52 -14.91 13.72 -10.40
C GLY A 52 -14.88 14.58 -9.15
N SER A 53 -15.59 14.21 -8.08
CA SER A 53 -15.54 14.91 -6.79
C SER A 53 -14.18 14.77 -6.11
N SER A 54 -13.79 15.75 -5.28
CA SER A 54 -12.55 15.70 -4.49
C SER A 54 -12.65 14.70 -3.35
N THR A 55 -11.52 14.15 -2.91
CA THR A 55 -11.42 13.29 -1.73
C THR A 55 -10.23 13.68 -0.85
N GLY A 56 -9.78 12.76 0.01
CA GLY A 56 -8.74 13.02 0.98
C GLY A 56 -8.01 11.77 1.45
N ILE A 57 -7.53 11.84 2.67
CA ILE A 57 -6.88 10.76 3.41
C ILE A 57 -7.36 10.82 4.87
N ALA A 58 -7.38 9.70 5.58
CA ALA A 58 -7.46 9.74 7.04
C ALA A 58 -6.13 9.31 7.67
N TYR A 59 -5.78 9.94 8.79
CA TYR A 59 -4.60 9.58 9.57
C TYR A 59 -4.97 9.35 11.03
N ASN A 60 -4.20 8.51 11.71
CA ASN A 60 -4.26 8.30 13.15
C ASN A 60 -2.82 8.36 13.69
N ALA A 61 -2.42 9.54 14.16
CA ALA A 61 -1.08 9.77 14.68
C ALA A 61 -0.99 9.27 16.12
N HIS A 62 0.02 8.46 16.44
CA HIS A 62 0.26 8.03 17.82
C HIS A 62 0.80 9.18 18.70
N ALA A 63 0.43 9.21 19.97
CA ALA A 63 0.84 10.27 20.90
C ALA A 63 2.34 10.24 21.26
N ASP A 64 3.02 9.08 21.14
CA ASP A 64 4.47 9.01 21.32
C ASP A 64 5.21 9.59 20.10
N TYR A 65 5.86 10.73 20.30
CA TYR A 65 6.68 11.40 19.28
C TYR A 65 7.91 10.58 18.84
N ASN A 66 8.27 9.53 19.58
CA ASN A 66 9.35 8.62 19.20
C ASN A 66 8.88 7.49 18.27
N THR A 67 7.59 7.34 17.99
CA THR A 67 7.10 6.31 17.07
C THR A 67 7.77 6.43 15.70
N LYS A 68 8.37 5.31 15.26
CA LYS A 68 9.09 5.19 13.98
C LYS A 68 8.41 4.28 12.97
N ASP A 69 7.25 3.76 13.32
CA ASP A 69 6.50 2.84 12.47
C ASP A 69 5.27 3.53 11.90
N LEU A 70 5.03 3.28 10.61
CA LEU A 70 3.87 3.75 9.88
C LEU A 70 3.15 2.56 9.21
N LEU A 71 1.88 2.39 9.52
CA LEU A 71 0.98 1.51 8.77
C LEU A 71 0.22 2.34 7.73
N ILE A 72 0.25 1.91 6.47
CA ILE A 72 -0.57 2.47 5.39
C ILE A 72 -1.57 1.40 4.98
N TRP A 73 -2.85 1.63 5.27
CA TRP A 73 -3.95 0.75 4.92
C TRP A 73 -4.70 1.29 3.71
N PHE A 74 -4.81 0.50 2.65
CA PHE A 74 -5.62 0.80 1.48
C PHE A 74 -7.03 0.21 1.64
N ASP A 75 -8.03 1.05 1.43
CA ASP A 75 -9.44 0.65 1.55
C ASP A 75 -9.84 -0.36 0.47
N SER A 76 -10.78 -1.23 0.84
CA SER A 76 -11.38 -2.24 -0.03
C SER A 76 -12.55 -1.65 -0.84
N GLY A 77 -13.20 -2.46 -1.68
CA GLY A 77 -14.48 -2.08 -2.28
C GLY A 77 -14.64 -2.40 -3.75
N GLY A 78 -14.17 -3.57 -4.21
CA GLY A 78 -14.42 -4.06 -5.57
C GLY A 78 -13.79 -3.23 -6.69
N ALA A 79 -14.33 -3.32 -7.91
CA ALA A 79 -13.85 -2.58 -9.07
C ALA A 79 -14.90 -2.57 -10.19
N CYS A 80 -14.82 -1.64 -11.14
CA CYS A 80 -15.78 -1.54 -12.26
C CYS A 80 -15.06 -1.30 -13.60
N ARG A 81 -15.60 -1.85 -14.69
CA ARG A 81 -14.90 -1.95 -15.99
C ARG A 81 -15.72 -1.53 -17.22
N ASP A 82 -16.98 -1.20 -17.03
CA ASP A 82 -17.91 -0.82 -18.09
C ASP A 82 -19.10 -0.02 -17.52
N ALA A 83 -20.00 0.46 -18.40
CA ALA A 83 -21.17 1.23 -17.98
C ALA A 83 -22.09 0.45 -17.01
N ASN A 84 -22.21 -0.86 -17.19
CA ASN A 84 -23.03 -1.70 -16.31
C ASN A 84 -22.45 -1.75 -14.89
N THR A 85 -21.18 -2.14 -14.78
CA THR A 85 -20.48 -2.32 -13.50
C THR A 85 -20.13 -1.01 -12.81
N CYS A 86 -20.15 0.13 -13.51
CA CYS A 86 -19.90 1.44 -12.89
C CYS A 86 -21.18 2.23 -12.56
N PHE A 87 -22.31 2.01 -13.25
CA PHE A 87 -23.53 2.82 -13.08
C PHE A 87 -24.81 2.03 -12.80
N TYR A 88 -25.05 0.93 -13.53
CA TYR A 88 -26.35 0.25 -13.48
C TYR A 88 -26.41 -0.86 -12.42
N ASN A 89 -25.33 -1.63 -12.30
CA ASN A 89 -25.13 -2.68 -11.31
C ASN A 89 -23.72 -2.53 -10.73
N PRO A 90 -23.49 -1.53 -9.87
CA PRO A 90 -22.16 -1.17 -9.43
C PRO A 90 -21.46 -2.32 -8.69
N THR A 91 -20.27 -2.70 -9.16
CA THR A 91 -19.41 -3.72 -8.53
C THR A 91 -18.24 -3.11 -7.76
N ALA A 92 -18.18 -1.78 -7.69
CA ALA A 92 -17.26 -1.04 -6.84
C ALA A 92 -18.02 -0.10 -5.91
N TRP A 93 -17.47 0.15 -4.73
CA TRP A 93 -18.07 1.03 -3.73
C TRP A 93 -17.61 2.47 -3.91
N ASN A 94 -18.36 3.41 -3.32
CA ASN A 94 -18.04 4.83 -3.23
C ASN A 94 -17.80 5.56 -4.57
N LEU A 95 -18.35 5.04 -5.68
CA LEU A 95 -18.19 5.66 -7.01
C LEU A 95 -18.80 7.05 -7.15
N ASN A 96 -19.64 7.47 -6.18
CA ASN A 96 -20.30 8.78 -6.14
C ASN A 96 -19.71 9.69 -5.04
N GLY A 97 -18.42 9.53 -4.75
CA GLY A 97 -17.67 10.39 -3.83
C GLY A 97 -17.32 9.73 -2.50
N TYR A 98 -16.27 10.27 -1.88
CA TYR A 98 -15.77 9.81 -0.59
C TYR A 98 -15.24 11.01 0.21
N THR A 99 -15.97 11.36 1.27
CA THR A 99 -15.70 12.54 2.11
C THR A 99 -15.41 12.14 3.54
N ASN A 100 -15.10 13.11 4.42
CA ASN A 100 -15.06 12.90 5.86
C ASN A 100 -16.34 12.23 6.38
N TYR A 101 -17.52 12.59 5.86
CA TYR A 101 -18.76 11.95 6.27
C TYR A 101 -18.75 10.44 5.96
N THR A 102 -18.36 10.06 4.75
CA THR A 102 -18.23 8.65 4.35
C THR A 102 -17.24 7.92 5.24
N PHE A 103 -16.07 8.54 5.48
CA PHE A 103 -15.05 7.98 6.35
C PHE A 103 -15.55 7.72 7.78
N GLN A 104 -16.11 8.73 8.44
CA GLN A 104 -16.50 8.64 9.85
C GLN A 104 -17.64 7.64 10.08
N ASN A 105 -18.57 7.53 9.14
CA ASN A 105 -19.75 6.68 9.31
C ASN A 105 -19.56 5.23 8.84
N TYR A 106 -18.65 4.96 7.90
CA TYR A 106 -18.52 3.64 7.28
C TYR A 106 -17.14 3.01 7.48
N ALA A 107 -16.05 3.70 7.13
CA ALA A 107 -14.71 3.11 7.21
C ALA A 107 -14.15 3.11 8.64
N ARG A 108 -14.30 4.21 9.37
CA ARG A 108 -13.76 4.34 10.73
C ARG A 108 -14.24 3.25 11.69
N PRO A 109 -15.55 2.90 11.77
CA PRO A 109 -15.99 1.81 12.63
C PRO A 109 -15.30 0.47 12.31
N ALA A 110 -15.12 0.15 11.03
CA ALA A 110 -14.42 -1.06 10.61
C ALA A 110 -12.93 -1.03 10.98
N LEU A 111 -12.26 0.11 10.78
CA LEU A 111 -10.85 0.30 11.14
C LEU A 111 -10.61 0.16 12.65
N GLU A 112 -11.56 0.60 13.48
CA GLU A 112 -11.45 0.57 14.93
C GLU A 112 -11.82 -0.80 15.53
N SER A 113 -12.76 -1.54 14.92
CA SER A 113 -13.36 -2.73 15.53
C SER A 113 -13.20 -4.04 14.76
N GLN A 114 -13.07 -4.00 13.43
CA GLN A 114 -13.09 -5.20 12.58
C GLN A 114 -11.68 -5.57 12.10
N ILE A 115 -10.98 -4.60 11.52
CA ILE A 115 -9.69 -4.82 10.85
C ILE A 115 -8.56 -4.91 11.90
N LEU A 116 -7.97 -6.11 12.01
CA LEU A 116 -6.94 -6.43 12.99
C LEU A 116 -5.73 -5.49 12.92
N MET A 117 -5.26 -5.12 11.72
CA MET A 117 -4.05 -4.31 11.58
C MET A 117 -4.23 -2.85 12.03
N THR A 118 -5.47 -2.33 12.07
CA THR A 118 -5.74 -0.90 12.30
C THR A 118 -6.37 -0.61 13.66
N THR A 119 -6.93 -1.63 14.32
CA THR A 119 -7.50 -1.45 15.65
C THR A 119 -6.41 -1.18 16.70
N ARG A 120 -6.71 -0.30 17.66
CA ARG A 120 -5.88 -0.06 18.85
C ARG A 120 -6.44 -0.76 20.10
N ASP A 121 -7.45 -1.60 19.96
CA ASP A 121 -7.98 -2.40 21.06
C ASP A 121 -6.90 -3.39 21.55
N PRO A 122 -6.43 -3.27 22.82
CA PRO A 122 -5.38 -4.14 23.33
C PRO A 122 -5.77 -5.62 23.36
N SER A 123 -7.07 -5.95 23.42
CA SER A 123 -7.55 -7.34 23.41
C SER A 123 -7.30 -8.05 22.07
N ARG A 124 -7.12 -7.28 20.99
CA ARG A 124 -6.91 -7.80 19.63
C ARG A 124 -5.45 -8.17 19.35
N ASN A 125 -4.51 -7.80 20.22
CA ASN A 125 -3.08 -8.06 20.04
C ASN A 125 -2.53 -7.58 18.69
N ASN A 126 -3.02 -6.46 18.16
CA ASN A 126 -2.51 -5.86 16.94
C ASN A 126 -1.04 -5.42 17.12
N PRO A 127 -0.08 -5.97 16.35
CA PRO A 127 1.33 -5.57 16.46
C PRO A 127 1.58 -4.09 16.13
N TRP A 128 0.70 -3.44 15.37
CA TRP A 128 0.83 -2.03 14.96
C TRP A 128 -0.03 -1.07 15.78
N ALA A 129 -0.62 -1.51 16.90
CA ALA A 129 -1.47 -0.68 17.76
C ALA A 129 -0.82 0.60 18.28
N ASN A 130 0.52 0.72 18.26
CA ASN A 130 1.29 1.91 18.66
C ASN A 130 1.99 2.62 17.48
N SER A 131 1.67 2.26 16.24
CA SER A 131 2.22 2.90 15.03
C SER A 131 1.45 4.18 14.69
N HIS A 132 2.05 5.06 13.88
CA HIS A 132 1.24 5.98 13.09
C HIS A 132 0.46 5.18 12.05
N MET A 133 -0.76 5.62 11.72
CA MET A 133 -1.56 4.95 10.69
C MET A 133 -2.06 5.97 9.66
N LEU A 134 -2.10 5.54 8.41
CA LEU A 134 -2.69 6.23 7.27
C LEU A 134 -3.69 5.30 6.62
N PHE A 135 -4.85 5.85 6.28
CA PHE A 135 -5.92 5.15 5.58
C PHE A 135 -6.17 5.82 4.24
N VAL A 136 -5.97 5.07 3.16
CA VAL A 136 -6.16 5.53 1.78
C VAL A 136 -7.56 5.16 1.31
N PRO A 137 -8.48 6.13 1.14
CA PRO A 137 -9.86 5.85 0.74
C PRO A 137 -9.91 5.33 -0.71
N TYR A 138 -10.91 4.51 -1.00
CA TYR A 138 -11.15 3.97 -2.33
C TYR A 138 -12.50 4.41 -2.88
N CYS A 139 -12.45 5.11 -4.02
CA CYS A 139 -13.65 5.63 -4.70
C CYS A 139 -13.49 5.72 -6.23
N THR A 140 -12.51 5.03 -6.80
CA THR A 140 -12.09 5.17 -8.20
C THR A 140 -12.39 3.95 -9.06
N GLY A 141 -12.81 2.83 -8.46
CA GLY A 141 -13.24 1.62 -9.18
C GLY A 141 -12.15 0.92 -9.98
N ASP A 142 -10.87 1.23 -9.72
CA ASP A 142 -9.68 0.85 -10.49
C ASP A 142 -8.56 0.23 -9.63
N ILE A 143 -8.92 -0.40 -8.51
CA ILE A 143 -8.01 -1.09 -7.58
C ILE A 143 -6.84 -0.24 -7.07
N HIS A 144 -7.04 1.08 -6.96
CA HIS A 144 -6.04 2.11 -6.61
C HIS A 144 -4.87 2.25 -7.60
N GLY A 145 -4.98 1.67 -8.79
CA GLY A 145 -3.90 1.64 -9.78
C GLY A 145 -4.16 2.47 -11.04
N GLY A 146 -5.36 3.00 -11.23
CA GLY A 146 -5.75 3.67 -12.47
C GLY A 146 -5.25 5.10 -12.62
N ASN A 147 -5.07 5.52 -13.86
CA ASN A 147 -4.89 6.92 -14.25
C ASN A 147 -5.51 7.19 -15.63
N ASN A 148 -6.83 7.23 -15.67
CA ASN A 148 -7.58 7.57 -16.87
C ASN A 148 -8.89 8.31 -16.53
N VAL A 149 -9.42 9.03 -17.51
CA VAL A 149 -10.81 9.51 -17.49
C VAL A 149 -11.45 9.00 -18.77
N ILE A 150 -12.54 8.26 -18.64
CA ILE A 150 -13.18 7.60 -19.78
C ILE A 150 -14.70 7.66 -19.68
N THR A 151 -15.37 7.80 -20.83
CA THR A 151 -16.81 7.56 -20.93
C THR A 151 -17.01 6.20 -21.60
N TYR A 152 -17.49 5.22 -20.84
CA TYR A 152 -17.80 3.90 -21.39
C TYR A 152 -18.98 3.97 -22.37
N PRO A 153 -19.06 3.09 -23.38
CA PRO A 153 -20.25 2.96 -24.21
C PRO A 153 -21.51 2.78 -23.35
N ASN A 154 -22.56 3.55 -23.64
CA ASN A 154 -23.83 3.58 -22.90
C ASN A 154 -23.73 4.10 -21.44
N ALA A 155 -22.61 4.71 -21.03
CA ALA A 155 -22.53 5.40 -19.75
C ALA A 155 -23.17 6.80 -19.82
N PRO A 156 -23.83 7.27 -18.77
CA PRO A 156 -24.45 8.59 -18.74
C PRO A 156 -23.44 9.74 -18.57
N ARG A 157 -22.24 9.44 -18.08
CA ARG A 157 -21.17 10.42 -17.78
C ARG A 157 -19.79 9.74 -17.72
N PRO A 158 -18.67 10.49 -17.74
CA PRO A 158 -17.36 9.90 -17.58
C PRO A 158 -17.14 9.32 -16.18
N ILE A 159 -16.23 8.36 -16.10
CA ILE A 159 -15.64 7.81 -14.88
C ILE A 159 -14.17 8.24 -14.80
N TYR A 160 -13.76 8.65 -13.61
CA TYR A 160 -12.40 9.05 -13.28
C TYR A 160 -11.69 7.91 -12.53
N HIS A 161 -10.99 7.05 -13.28
CA HIS A 161 -10.10 6.03 -12.74
C HIS A 161 -8.78 6.69 -12.34
N LYS A 162 -8.74 7.26 -11.13
CA LYS A 162 -7.64 8.11 -10.65
C LYS A 162 -6.87 7.53 -9.46
N GLY A 163 -7.05 6.25 -9.16
CA GLY A 163 -6.50 5.60 -7.97
C GLY A 163 -5.00 5.83 -7.79
N TYR A 164 -4.21 5.62 -8.85
CA TYR A 164 -2.76 5.81 -8.79
C TYR A 164 -2.38 7.28 -8.57
N THR A 165 -2.98 8.20 -9.33
CA THR A 165 -2.71 9.64 -9.20
C THR A 165 -3.18 10.23 -7.86
N ASN A 166 -4.28 9.71 -7.32
CA ASN A 166 -4.74 10.06 -5.98
C ASN A 166 -3.69 9.65 -4.96
N PHE A 167 -3.19 8.41 -5.04
CA PHE A 167 -2.18 7.94 -4.12
C PHE A 167 -0.86 8.72 -4.24
N GLN A 168 -0.43 9.10 -5.46
CA GLN A 168 0.75 9.98 -5.61
C GLN A 168 0.60 11.30 -4.85
N SER A 169 -0.58 11.92 -4.91
CA SER A 169 -0.86 13.18 -4.19
C SER A 169 -0.86 12.94 -2.67
N ILE A 170 -1.50 11.86 -2.23
CA ILE A 170 -1.61 11.45 -0.83
C ILE A 170 -0.22 11.13 -0.24
N VAL A 171 0.59 10.32 -0.90
CA VAL A 171 1.90 9.88 -0.40
C VAL A 171 2.91 11.04 -0.39
N SER A 172 2.80 11.97 -1.35
CA SER A 172 3.57 13.22 -1.34
C SER A 172 3.23 14.08 -0.12
N LEU A 173 1.94 14.28 0.17
CA LEU A 173 1.50 15.01 1.36
C LEU A 173 2.00 14.30 2.63
N ALA A 174 1.69 13.02 2.79
CA ALA A 174 2.03 12.24 3.98
C ALA A 174 3.54 12.24 4.28
N SER A 175 4.37 12.01 3.26
CA SER A 175 5.83 12.01 3.43
C SER A 175 6.37 13.41 3.74
N SER A 176 5.78 14.48 3.21
CA SER A 176 6.18 15.85 3.57
C SER A 176 5.83 16.22 5.02
N SER A 177 4.78 15.60 5.57
CA SER A 177 4.19 15.89 6.87
C SER A 177 4.85 15.12 8.02
N VAL A 178 5.08 13.81 7.89
CA VAL A 178 5.57 13.00 9.01
C VAL A 178 7.10 12.86 8.94
N PRO A 179 7.85 13.44 9.89
CA PRO A 179 9.30 13.30 9.91
C PRO A 179 9.71 11.99 10.61
N TRP A 180 10.75 11.32 10.08
CA TRP A 180 11.46 10.20 10.70
C TRP A 180 10.64 8.92 10.95
N ILE A 181 10.32 8.23 9.87
CA ILE A 181 9.81 6.86 9.89
C ILE A 181 10.95 5.90 9.51
N GLU A 182 11.12 4.83 10.29
CA GLU A 182 12.12 3.79 10.06
C GLU A 182 11.51 2.57 9.38
N ASN A 183 10.28 2.18 9.75
CA ASN A 183 9.58 1.06 9.12
C ASN A 183 8.20 1.49 8.63
N ILE A 184 7.87 1.10 7.40
CA ILE A 184 6.55 1.31 6.82
C ILE A 184 5.95 -0.05 6.48
N TYR A 185 4.68 -0.24 6.80
CA TYR A 185 3.93 -1.44 6.47
C TYR A 185 2.81 -1.02 5.54
N VAL A 186 2.91 -1.40 4.27
CA VAL A 186 1.88 -1.13 3.27
C VAL A 186 0.95 -2.34 3.26
N ALA A 187 -0.34 -2.11 3.45
CA ALA A 187 -1.30 -3.17 3.64
C ALA A 187 -2.67 -2.85 3.03
N GLY A 188 -3.43 -3.89 2.77
CA GLY A 188 -4.82 -3.79 2.35
C GLY A 188 -5.40 -5.17 2.11
N SER A 189 -6.72 -5.21 1.93
CA SER A 189 -7.46 -6.43 1.59
C SER A 189 -8.24 -6.20 0.29
N SER A 190 -8.52 -7.24 -0.50
CA SER A 190 -9.32 -7.12 -1.73
C SER A 190 -8.76 -6.05 -2.70
N ALA A 191 -9.58 -5.12 -3.18
CA ALA A 191 -9.14 -3.95 -3.97
C ALA A 191 -7.99 -3.16 -3.31
N GLY A 192 -7.99 -3.06 -1.97
CA GLY A 192 -6.91 -2.42 -1.21
C GLY A 192 -5.60 -3.21 -1.24
N CYS A 193 -5.68 -4.54 -1.30
CA CYS A 193 -4.49 -5.40 -1.47
C CYS A 193 -3.80 -5.15 -2.80
N TYR A 194 -4.57 -5.06 -3.90
CA TYR A 194 -4.03 -4.63 -5.20
C TYR A 194 -3.38 -3.25 -5.10
N GLY A 195 -4.05 -2.30 -4.45
CA GLY A 195 -3.54 -0.95 -4.24
C GLY A 195 -2.21 -0.92 -3.48
N ALA A 196 -2.11 -1.67 -2.39
CA ALA A 196 -0.90 -1.81 -1.59
C ALA A 196 0.27 -2.37 -2.42
N VAL A 197 0.03 -3.41 -3.21
CA VAL A 197 1.04 -4.05 -4.07
C VAL A 197 1.49 -3.10 -5.20
N ILE A 198 0.55 -2.52 -5.94
CA ILE A 198 0.84 -1.62 -7.08
C ILE A 198 1.60 -0.37 -6.62
N ASN A 199 1.22 0.18 -5.46
CA ASN A 199 1.77 1.44 -4.97
C ASN A 199 2.98 1.26 -4.02
N TYR A 200 3.44 0.04 -3.76
CA TYR A 200 4.59 -0.24 -2.90
C TYR A 200 5.85 0.58 -3.29
N VAL A 201 6.13 0.68 -4.59
CA VAL A 201 7.27 1.45 -5.11
C VAL A 201 7.15 2.94 -4.80
N ALA A 202 5.96 3.52 -4.90
CA ALA A 202 5.73 4.93 -4.60
C ALA A 202 6.00 5.24 -3.12
N VAL A 203 5.62 4.33 -2.22
CA VAL A 203 5.94 4.43 -0.79
C VAL A 203 7.45 4.41 -0.56
N ARG A 204 8.18 3.47 -1.18
CA ARG A 204 9.65 3.42 -1.07
C ARG A 204 10.33 4.70 -1.55
N GLN A 205 9.83 5.29 -2.62
CA GLN A 205 10.38 6.54 -3.16
C GLN A 205 10.09 7.73 -2.25
N ALA A 206 8.92 7.78 -1.61
CA ALA A 206 8.53 8.85 -0.69
C ALA A 206 9.29 8.80 0.65
N TRP A 207 9.69 7.61 1.10
CA TRP A 207 10.54 7.40 2.29
C TRP A 207 11.78 6.57 1.97
N PRO A 208 12.78 7.14 1.27
CA PRO A 208 13.94 6.40 0.78
C PRO A 208 14.86 5.84 1.89
N SER A 209 14.73 6.35 3.12
CA SER A 209 15.49 5.89 4.29
C SER A 209 14.75 4.86 5.13
N ALA A 210 13.44 4.65 4.90
CA ALA A 210 12.65 3.67 5.64
C ALA A 210 12.74 2.28 5.01
N THR A 211 12.62 1.25 5.84
CA THR A 211 12.38 -0.12 5.37
C THR A 211 10.88 -0.29 5.14
N VAL A 212 10.49 -0.58 3.90
CA VAL A 212 9.07 -0.74 3.54
C VAL A 212 8.72 -2.22 3.42
N HIS A 213 7.74 -2.68 4.18
CA HIS A 213 7.19 -4.03 4.21
C HIS A 213 5.80 -4.05 3.55
N LEU A 214 5.34 -5.22 3.13
CA LEU A 214 4.06 -5.39 2.42
C LEU A 214 3.23 -6.52 3.04
N VAL A 215 1.95 -6.25 3.30
CA VAL A 215 0.95 -7.23 3.75
C VAL A 215 -0.22 -7.23 2.77
N ALA A 216 -0.32 -8.28 1.98
CA ALA A 216 -1.30 -8.42 0.90
C ALA A 216 -2.33 -9.49 1.26
N ASP A 217 -3.59 -9.11 1.47
CA ASP A 217 -4.70 -10.03 1.77
C ASP A 217 -5.72 -10.13 0.61
N SER A 218 -5.92 -11.33 0.08
CA SER A 218 -6.92 -11.66 -0.97
C SER A 218 -6.85 -10.75 -2.21
N CYS A 219 -5.73 -10.78 -2.94
CA CYS A 219 -5.61 -10.12 -4.24
C CYS A 219 -4.92 -10.96 -5.32
N GLU A 220 -5.16 -12.25 -5.36
CA GLU A 220 -4.62 -13.10 -6.42
C GLU A 220 -5.23 -12.75 -7.79
N GLY A 221 -4.38 -12.64 -8.82
CA GLY A 221 -4.78 -12.31 -10.18
C GLY A 221 -4.64 -13.48 -11.14
N VAL A 222 -5.64 -13.71 -11.98
CA VAL A 222 -5.51 -14.57 -13.17
C VAL A 222 -4.42 -14.04 -14.11
N PRO A 223 -3.79 -14.89 -14.93
CA PRO A 223 -2.78 -14.42 -15.88
C PRO A 223 -3.28 -13.29 -16.78
N GLY A 224 -2.50 -12.21 -16.91
CA GLY A 224 -2.85 -11.04 -17.72
C GLY A 224 -3.85 -10.08 -17.07
N PHE A 225 -4.25 -10.29 -15.80
CA PHE A 225 -5.25 -9.48 -15.11
C PHE A 225 -5.01 -7.96 -15.20
N LEU A 226 -3.75 -7.50 -15.12
CA LEU A 226 -3.45 -6.06 -15.14
C LEU A 226 -3.69 -5.39 -16.49
N ASP A 227 -3.68 -6.18 -17.57
CA ASP A 227 -3.94 -5.67 -18.92
C ASP A 227 -5.38 -5.98 -19.39
N ALA A 228 -6.15 -6.72 -18.58
CA ALA A 228 -7.51 -7.13 -18.93
C ALA A 228 -8.50 -5.95 -19.02
N ILE A 229 -8.18 -4.82 -18.38
CA ILE A 229 -9.04 -3.62 -18.33
C ILE A 229 -8.20 -2.39 -18.75
N PRO A 230 -7.91 -2.23 -20.06
CA PRO A 230 -7.05 -1.15 -20.55
C PRO A 230 -7.64 0.24 -20.29
N SER A 231 -8.97 0.35 -20.10
CA SER A 231 -9.66 1.60 -19.78
C SER A 231 -9.21 2.22 -18.45
N TRP A 232 -8.63 1.45 -17.53
CA TRP A 232 -8.10 1.98 -16.28
C TRP A 232 -6.75 2.69 -16.46
N ASN A 233 -5.99 2.36 -17.51
CA ASN A 233 -4.60 2.78 -17.69
C ASN A 233 -3.79 2.55 -16.41
N LEU A 234 -3.75 1.29 -15.97
CA LEU A 234 -3.11 0.91 -14.70
C LEU A 234 -1.61 1.21 -14.71
N TYR A 235 -1.12 1.80 -13.63
CA TYR A 235 0.31 1.80 -13.35
C TYR A 235 0.77 0.37 -13.00
N GLN A 236 1.89 -0.03 -13.58
CA GLN A 236 2.53 -1.32 -13.28
C GLN A 236 4.00 -1.08 -12.91
N PRO A 237 4.46 -1.51 -11.72
CA PRO A 237 5.87 -1.46 -11.35
C PRO A 237 6.75 -2.17 -12.38
N SER A 238 7.84 -1.52 -12.80
CA SER A 238 8.72 -2.04 -13.85
C SER A 238 10.12 -1.42 -13.81
N GLY A 239 11.02 -1.91 -14.67
CA GLY A 239 12.39 -1.40 -14.81
C GLY A 239 13.17 -1.48 -13.51
N ASN A 240 13.96 -0.45 -13.20
CA ASN A 240 14.79 -0.44 -11.98
C ASN A 240 13.98 -0.53 -10.67
N SER A 241 12.69 -0.20 -10.70
CA SER A 241 11.84 -0.25 -9.51
C SER A 241 11.33 -1.66 -9.19
N CYS A 242 11.24 -2.52 -10.21
CA CYS A 242 10.90 -3.93 -10.09
C CYS A 242 11.40 -4.67 -11.35
N PRO A 243 12.68 -5.08 -11.39
CA PRO A 243 13.27 -5.65 -12.60
C PRO A 243 12.62 -6.97 -13.05
N ASP A 244 12.18 -7.77 -12.08
CA ASP A 244 11.59 -9.09 -12.32
C ASP A 244 10.04 -9.06 -12.35
N CYS A 245 9.43 -7.87 -12.27
CA CYS A 245 7.99 -7.73 -12.49
C CYS A 245 7.66 -8.03 -13.95
N VAL A 246 6.70 -8.93 -14.17
CA VAL A 246 6.24 -9.30 -15.51
C VAL A 246 5.01 -8.47 -15.86
N GLN A 247 5.08 -7.75 -16.97
CA GLN A 247 3.98 -6.93 -17.46
C GLN A 247 2.68 -7.74 -17.62
N GLY A 248 1.57 -7.18 -17.18
CA GLY A 248 0.25 -7.80 -17.20
C GLY A 248 0.01 -8.81 -16.07
N GLN A 249 1.05 -9.29 -15.39
CA GLN A 249 0.99 -10.41 -14.45
C GLN A 249 1.04 -9.93 -12.99
N PHE A 250 -0.12 -9.72 -12.37
CA PHE A 250 -0.18 -9.24 -10.98
C PHE A 250 0.59 -10.13 -10.00
N ASN A 251 0.40 -11.46 -10.09
CA ASN A 251 1.03 -12.44 -9.20
C ASN A 251 2.57 -12.54 -9.37
N SER A 252 3.17 -11.82 -10.34
CA SER A 252 4.63 -11.70 -10.43
C SER A 252 5.21 -10.62 -9.50
N ILE A 253 4.39 -9.62 -9.11
CA ILE A 253 4.87 -8.40 -8.47
C ILE A 253 5.41 -8.66 -7.08
N VAL A 254 4.66 -9.35 -6.20
CA VAL A 254 5.11 -9.59 -4.82
C VAL A 254 6.40 -10.43 -4.77
N PRO A 255 6.53 -11.57 -5.49
CA PRO A 255 7.80 -12.29 -5.56
C PRO A 255 8.96 -11.43 -6.07
N ALA A 256 8.76 -10.63 -7.13
CA ALA A 256 9.78 -9.76 -7.70
C ALA A 256 10.22 -8.66 -6.72
N LEU A 257 9.26 -8.00 -6.06
CA LEU A 257 9.55 -7.01 -5.02
C LEU A 257 10.27 -7.65 -3.82
N ALA A 258 9.92 -8.86 -3.44
CA ALA A 258 10.61 -9.58 -2.37
C ALA A 258 12.07 -9.89 -2.70
N GLN A 259 12.36 -10.26 -3.95
CA GLN A 259 13.73 -10.48 -4.41
C GLN A 259 14.53 -9.17 -4.46
N ALA A 260 13.95 -8.10 -4.97
CA ALA A 260 14.61 -6.80 -5.08
C ALA A 260 14.85 -6.11 -3.73
N ASN A 261 14.15 -6.53 -2.66
CA ASN A 261 14.15 -5.84 -1.37
C ASN A 261 14.42 -6.79 -0.19
N PRO A 262 15.65 -7.35 -0.06
CA PRO A 262 15.95 -8.41 0.91
C PRO A 262 15.93 -7.96 2.39
N ARG A 263 15.87 -6.66 2.67
CA ARG A 263 15.68 -6.13 4.04
C ARG A 263 14.21 -5.99 4.44
N SER A 264 13.33 -6.05 3.44
CA SER A 264 11.88 -5.92 3.62
C SER A 264 11.25 -7.29 3.86
N ARG A 265 10.05 -7.30 4.45
CA ARG A 265 9.23 -8.50 4.67
C ARG A 265 7.96 -8.39 3.86
N PHE A 266 7.55 -9.52 3.29
CA PHE A 266 6.39 -9.61 2.43
C PHE A 266 5.47 -10.70 2.95
N ALA A 267 4.18 -10.40 3.03
CA ALA A 267 3.13 -11.30 3.47
C ALA A 267 2.08 -11.39 2.36
N ALA A 268 1.68 -12.61 2.01
CA ALA A 268 0.47 -12.86 1.25
C ALA A 268 -0.49 -13.72 2.07
N ILE A 269 -1.75 -13.34 2.08
CA ILE A 269 -2.77 -13.88 2.95
C ILE A 269 -4.00 -14.18 2.09
N SER A 270 -4.59 -15.36 2.25
CA SER A 270 -5.83 -15.71 1.57
C SER A 270 -6.51 -16.89 2.25
N TYR A 271 -7.81 -17.02 1.98
CA TYR A 271 -8.48 -18.30 2.13
C TYR A 271 -7.97 -19.30 1.08
N THR A 272 -8.09 -20.60 1.37
CA THR A 272 -7.77 -21.66 0.40
C THR A 272 -8.66 -21.63 -0.83
N VAL A 273 -9.88 -21.10 -0.69
CA VAL A 273 -10.82 -20.84 -1.78
C VAL A 273 -11.34 -19.42 -1.60
N ASP A 274 -10.98 -18.52 -2.49
CA ASP A 274 -11.59 -17.19 -2.55
C ASP A 274 -12.94 -17.29 -3.29
N ASP A 275 -14.01 -16.71 -2.74
CA ASP A 275 -15.36 -16.79 -3.31
C ASP A 275 -15.81 -15.54 -4.09
N PHE A 276 -14.96 -14.51 -4.15
CA PHE A 276 -15.26 -13.25 -4.84
C PHE A 276 -14.40 -13.05 -6.10
N LEU A 277 -13.08 -13.20 -5.99
CA LEU A 277 -12.15 -12.98 -7.08
C LEU A 277 -12.39 -13.87 -8.31
N PRO A 278 -12.72 -15.18 -8.18
CA PRO A 278 -12.98 -16.03 -9.34
C PRO A 278 -14.18 -15.54 -10.15
N TYR A 279 -15.25 -15.12 -9.47
CA TYR A 279 -16.43 -14.54 -10.11
C TYR A 279 -16.06 -13.24 -10.85
N TYR A 280 -15.32 -12.34 -10.20
CA TYR A 280 -14.93 -11.07 -10.82
C TYR A 280 -14.05 -11.28 -12.07
N MET A 281 -13.12 -12.24 -12.00
CA MET A 281 -12.14 -12.55 -13.05
C MET A 281 -12.64 -13.56 -14.09
N GLY A 282 -13.84 -14.09 -13.96
CA GLY A 282 -14.44 -15.00 -14.93
C GLY A 282 -13.78 -16.38 -14.98
N THR A 283 -13.37 -16.92 -13.83
CA THR A 283 -12.76 -18.26 -13.71
C THR A 283 -13.50 -19.12 -12.68
N SER A 284 -13.26 -20.43 -12.68
CA SER A 284 -13.87 -21.35 -11.70
C SER A 284 -13.22 -21.24 -10.32
N LEU A 285 -13.97 -21.58 -9.26
CA LEU A 285 -13.43 -21.65 -7.89
C LEU A 285 -12.25 -22.62 -7.79
N SER A 286 -12.30 -23.76 -8.50
CA SER A 286 -11.24 -24.77 -8.46
C SER A 286 -9.96 -24.30 -9.15
N ASP A 287 -10.07 -23.66 -10.31
CA ASP A 287 -8.91 -23.15 -11.03
C ASP A 287 -8.24 -22.02 -10.26
N PHE A 288 -9.05 -21.17 -9.62
CA PHE A 288 -8.53 -20.08 -8.80
C PHE A 288 -7.89 -20.58 -7.50
N ALA A 289 -8.45 -21.59 -6.84
CA ALA A 289 -7.81 -22.22 -5.69
C ALA A 289 -6.45 -22.84 -6.05
N ALA A 290 -6.35 -23.46 -7.23
CA ALA A 290 -5.07 -23.95 -7.75
C ALA A 290 -4.08 -22.80 -8.01
N LEU A 291 -4.57 -21.67 -8.51
CA LEU A 291 -3.79 -20.45 -8.72
C LEU A 291 -3.27 -19.86 -7.41
N ILE A 292 -4.10 -19.75 -6.36
CA ILE A 292 -3.67 -19.30 -5.02
C ILE A 292 -2.53 -20.20 -4.51
N LYS A 293 -2.70 -21.52 -4.61
CA LYS A 293 -1.67 -22.49 -4.18
C LYS A 293 -0.35 -22.28 -4.92
N GLN A 294 -0.39 -22.13 -6.26
CA GLN A 294 0.81 -21.92 -7.05
C GLN A 294 1.47 -20.57 -6.74
N TYR A 295 0.67 -19.53 -6.56
CA TYR A 295 1.15 -18.21 -6.19
C TYR A 295 1.87 -18.23 -4.84
N PHE A 296 1.30 -18.90 -3.84
CA PHE A 296 1.91 -19.03 -2.51
C PHE A 296 3.25 -19.77 -2.57
N ILE A 297 3.35 -20.83 -3.38
CA ILE A 297 4.64 -21.52 -3.62
C ILE A 297 5.68 -20.55 -4.19
N ASN A 298 5.30 -19.75 -5.19
CA ASN A 298 6.20 -18.78 -5.83
C ASN A 298 6.69 -17.71 -4.84
N ILE A 299 5.82 -17.23 -3.95
CA ILE A 299 6.19 -16.28 -2.89
C ILE A 299 7.25 -16.88 -1.96
N THR A 300 7.01 -18.10 -1.48
CA THR A 300 7.91 -18.73 -0.50
C THR A 300 9.26 -19.16 -1.08
N ASN A 301 9.36 -19.33 -2.39
CA ASN A 301 10.59 -19.72 -3.09
C ASN A 301 11.52 -18.54 -3.42
N THR A 302 11.24 -17.33 -2.94
CA THR A 302 12.09 -16.16 -3.15
C THR A 302 13.44 -16.29 -2.41
N ALA A 303 14.55 -15.96 -3.08
CA ALA A 303 15.91 -16.21 -2.57
C ALA A 303 16.22 -15.55 -1.22
N GLY A 304 15.63 -14.39 -0.92
CA GLY A 304 15.81 -13.69 0.36
C GLY A 304 15.10 -14.36 1.54
N ASN A 305 14.18 -15.30 1.29
CA ASN A 305 13.36 -15.97 2.30
C ASN A 305 12.61 -14.99 3.24
N MET A 306 12.34 -13.76 2.81
CA MET A 306 11.62 -12.75 3.61
C MET A 306 10.14 -12.64 3.25
N ALA A 307 9.68 -13.42 2.26
CA ALA A 307 8.29 -13.50 1.88
C ALA A 307 7.64 -14.77 2.47
N LYS A 308 6.49 -14.62 3.12
CA LYS A 308 5.75 -15.71 3.78
C LYS A 308 4.26 -15.59 3.49
N THR A 309 3.56 -16.69 3.75
CA THR A 309 2.14 -16.82 3.44
C THR A 309 1.35 -17.19 4.69
N PHE A 310 0.13 -16.68 4.79
CA PHE A 310 -0.85 -17.11 5.80
C PHE A 310 -2.10 -17.63 5.08
N SER A 311 -2.37 -18.93 5.18
CA SER A 311 -3.53 -19.55 4.54
C SER A 311 -4.60 -19.88 5.56
N VAL A 312 -5.85 -19.51 5.28
CA VAL A 312 -7.00 -19.91 6.09
C VAL A 312 -7.80 -20.97 5.34
N SER A 313 -8.04 -22.12 5.97
CA SER A 313 -8.85 -23.17 5.38
C SER A 313 -10.30 -22.74 5.18
N GLY A 314 -10.92 -23.17 4.08
CA GLY A 314 -12.31 -22.87 3.76
C GLY A 314 -12.48 -21.88 2.61
N GLN A 315 -13.71 -21.39 2.48
CA GLN A 315 -14.18 -20.54 1.39
C GLN A 315 -14.71 -19.21 1.95
N ALA A 316 -14.04 -18.10 1.60
CA ALA A 316 -14.42 -16.72 1.92
C ALA A 316 -13.48 -15.74 1.21
N HIS A 317 -13.75 -14.43 1.31
CA HIS A 317 -12.91 -13.36 0.74
C HIS A 317 -12.45 -12.37 1.83
N GLY A 318 -11.15 -12.07 1.86
CA GLY A 318 -10.54 -11.11 2.79
C GLY A 318 -10.40 -11.65 4.21
N VAL A 319 -9.21 -12.13 4.58
CA VAL A 319 -8.94 -12.64 5.94
C VAL A 319 -8.99 -11.53 6.99
N PHE A 320 -8.70 -10.27 6.60
CA PHE A 320 -8.82 -9.11 7.49
C PHE A 320 -10.24 -8.54 7.61
N ILE A 321 -11.14 -8.90 6.68
CA ILE A 321 -12.50 -8.35 6.59
C ILE A 321 -13.46 -9.36 7.25
N ARG A 322 -13.41 -9.48 8.58
CA ARG A 322 -14.22 -10.46 9.32
C ARG A 322 -15.23 -9.81 10.25
N ASP A 323 -16.42 -10.38 10.25
CA ASP A 323 -17.52 -10.00 11.15
C ASP A 323 -17.36 -10.56 12.58
N THR A 324 -16.38 -11.43 12.81
CA THR A 324 -16.09 -12.05 14.11
C THR A 324 -14.67 -11.75 14.63
N PRO A 325 -14.40 -10.49 15.04
CA PRO A 325 -13.23 -10.12 15.82
C PRO A 325 -12.92 -11.09 16.98
N GLY A 326 -11.65 -11.39 17.22
CA GLY A 326 -11.23 -12.21 18.36
C GLY A 326 -11.42 -13.72 18.20
N SER A 327 -11.70 -14.21 16.98
CA SER A 327 -11.73 -15.65 16.68
C SER A 327 -10.35 -16.33 16.88
N SER A 328 -10.31 -17.66 16.89
CA SER A 328 -9.05 -18.41 16.95
C SER A 328 -8.13 -18.14 15.77
N THR A 329 -8.69 -17.96 14.56
CA THR A 329 -7.94 -17.51 13.39
C THR A 329 -7.37 -16.11 13.59
N ASP A 330 -8.13 -15.18 14.19
CA ASP A 330 -7.69 -13.82 14.45
C ASP A 330 -6.50 -13.81 15.43
N SER A 331 -6.57 -14.65 16.47
CA SER A 331 -5.45 -14.87 17.41
C SER A 331 -4.21 -15.45 16.72
N ALA A 332 -4.40 -16.44 15.83
CA ALA A 332 -3.30 -17.03 15.07
C ALA A 332 -2.68 -16.03 14.09
N LEU A 333 -3.51 -15.21 13.43
CA LEU A 333 -3.09 -14.15 12.52
C LEU A 333 -2.33 -13.06 13.27
N ALA A 334 -2.81 -12.64 14.44
CA ALA A 334 -2.13 -11.66 15.30
C ALA A 334 -0.72 -12.14 15.71
N ALA A 335 -0.60 -13.40 16.14
CA ALA A 335 0.69 -14.00 16.49
C ALA A 335 1.64 -14.08 15.28
N TRP A 336 1.11 -14.47 14.12
CA TRP A 336 1.88 -14.52 12.87
C TRP A 336 2.37 -13.13 12.44
N LEU A 337 1.50 -12.12 12.47
CA LEU A 337 1.83 -10.73 12.17
C LEU A 337 2.82 -10.14 13.19
N ALA A 338 2.77 -10.54 14.46
CA ALA A 338 3.77 -10.15 15.45
C ALA A 338 5.16 -10.67 15.06
N SER A 339 5.25 -11.91 14.55
CA SER A 339 6.49 -12.45 14.01
C SER A 339 6.95 -11.72 12.75
N MET A 340 6.02 -11.20 11.93
CA MET A 340 6.34 -10.36 10.77
C MET A 340 6.91 -9.01 11.19
N LYS A 341 6.31 -8.37 12.21
CA LYS A 341 6.74 -7.05 12.70
C LYS A 341 8.10 -7.12 13.39
N ASN A 342 8.37 -8.16 14.17
CA ASN A 342 9.64 -8.34 14.86
C ASN A 342 10.74 -8.80 13.89
N LEU A 343 11.54 -7.87 13.37
CA LEU A 343 12.57 -8.17 12.37
C LEU A 343 13.65 -9.15 12.84
N GLY A 344 13.80 -9.36 14.16
CA GLY A 344 14.71 -10.34 14.74
C GLY A 344 14.12 -11.74 14.93
N SER A 345 12.80 -11.93 14.78
CA SER A 345 12.18 -13.25 14.95
C SER A 345 12.23 -14.08 13.68
N ASN A 346 12.09 -15.39 13.84
CA ASN A 346 11.84 -16.31 12.73
C ASN A 346 10.43 -16.04 12.15
N PHE A 347 10.35 -15.66 10.89
CA PHE A 347 9.10 -15.41 10.18
C PHE A 347 8.84 -16.59 9.22
N THR A 348 7.81 -17.38 9.49
CA THR A 348 7.50 -18.63 8.75
C THR A 348 6.08 -18.61 8.20
N SER A 349 5.83 -19.32 7.10
CA SER A 349 4.47 -19.44 6.58
C SER A 349 3.61 -20.26 7.53
N GLN A 350 2.32 -19.97 7.57
CA GLN A 350 1.37 -20.63 8.45
C GLN A 350 0.08 -20.96 7.70
N SER A 351 -0.53 -22.09 8.04
CA SER A 351 -1.87 -22.46 7.58
C SER A 351 -2.72 -22.81 8.79
N VAL A 352 -3.98 -22.36 8.81
CA VAL A 352 -4.92 -22.54 9.93
C VAL A 352 -6.27 -23.06 9.50
#